data_AF-A0A0B0EBX8-F1
#
_entry.id   AF-A0A0B0EBX8-F1
#
_cell.length_a   1.000
_cell.length_b   1.000
_cell.length_c   1.000
_cell.angle_alpha   90.00
_cell.angle_beta   90.00
_cell.angle_gamma   90.00
#
_symmetry.space_group_name_H-M   'P 1'
#
loop_
_entity.id
_entity.type
_entity.pdbx_description
1 polymer ?
#
loop_
_entity_poly.entity_id
_entity_poly.type
_entity_poly.pdbx_seq_one_letter_code
_entity_poly.pdbx_strand_id
1 'polypeptide(L)'
;MIIGRKGSEIEKLKNGIEKIVEKSVDIKIQEVDKPELEAQLVAESIAEQLQKRAAYRRTIKKSVESTMGLGAKGVKIQVSGRLGGAEIARTEGATVGSIPLHTLRANIDYGFAESMTTYGTIGVKVWIYKGLVDLDKGVNYAVDAKKS
;
A
#
# COMPACT_ATOMS: atom_id res chain seq x y z
N MET A 1 10.17 -12.07 -6.18
CA MET A 1 11.16 -11.40 -7.07
C MET A 1 10.67 -11.55 -8.50
N ILE A 2 10.40 -10.44 -9.17
CA ILE A 2 9.80 -10.40 -10.52
C ILE A 2 10.85 -10.65 -11.62
N ILE A 3 12.12 -10.41 -11.31
CA ILE A 3 13.26 -10.71 -12.17
C ILE A 3 13.79 -12.09 -11.75
N GLY A 4 13.30 -13.17 -12.37
CA GLY A 4 13.88 -14.50 -12.20
C GLY A 4 15.34 -14.57 -12.70
N ARG A 5 15.97 -15.75 -12.64
CA ARG A 5 17.31 -15.93 -13.26
C ARG A 5 17.19 -15.72 -14.78
N LYS A 6 17.91 -14.72 -15.30
CA LYS A 6 18.02 -14.36 -16.73
C LYS A 6 16.73 -13.91 -17.43
N GLY A 7 15.77 -13.30 -16.73
CA GLY A 7 14.59 -12.69 -17.38
C GLY A 7 13.52 -13.66 -17.89
N SER A 8 13.69 -14.97 -17.68
CA SER A 8 12.72 -16.00 -18.08
C SER A 8 11.33 -15.83 -17.47
N GLU A 9 11.23 -15.23 -16.28
CA GLU A 9 9.95 -14.95 -15.63
C GLU A 9 9.17 -13.82 -16.32
N ILE A 10 9.87 -12.84 -16.91
CA ILE A 10 9.27 -11.71 -17.63
C ILE A 10 8.67 -12.18 -18.96
N GLU A 11 9.37 -13.07 -19.68
CA GLU A 11 8.87 -13.65 -20.93
C GLU A 11 7.62 -14.51 -20.69
N LYS A 12 7.59 -15.29 -19.60
CA LYS A 12 6.39 -16.05 -19.20
C LYS A 12 5.20 -15.13 -18.90
N LEU A 13 5.43 -14.04 -18.18
CA LEU A 13 4.39 -13.04 -17.89
C LEU A 13 3.89 -12.36 -19.16
N LYS A 14 4.80 -11.96 -20.05
CA LYS A 14 4.45 -11.38 -21.36
C LYS A 14 3.58 -12.33 -22.17
N ASN A 15 4.01 -13.59 -22.33
CA ASN A 15 3.22 -14.61 -23.04
C ASN A 15 1.86 -14.89 -22.40
N GLY A 16 1.77 -14.84 -21.06
CA GLY A 16 0.50 -14.99 -20.34
C GLY A 16 -0.47 -13.84 -20.62
N ILE A 17 0.03 -12.60 -20.61
CA ILE A 17 -0.78 -11.40 -20.86
C ILE A 17 -1.16 -11.31 -22.34
N GLU A 18 -0.26 -11.61 -23.27
CA GLU A 18 -0.54 -11.57 -24.72
C GLU A 18 -1.61 -12.59 -25.12
N LYS A 19 -1.69 -13.76 -24.44
CA LYS A 19 -2.78 -14.72 -24.65
C LYS A 19 -4.16 -14.20 -24.23
N ILE A 20 -4.20 -13.31 -23.24
CA ILE A 20 -5.46 -12.74 -22.74
C ILE A 20 -5.88 -11.54 -23.58
N VAL A 21 -4.91 -10.69 -23.94
CA VAL A 21 -5.14 -9.41 -24.62
C VAL A 21 -5.17 -9.55 -26.15
N GLU A 22 -4.66 -10.67 -26.68
CA GLU A 22 -4.53 -10.96 -28.12
C GLU A 22 -3.76 -9.87 -28.90
N LYS A 23 -2.98 -9.06 -28.19
CA LYS A 23 -2.13 -7.99 -28.73
C LYS A 23 -0.77 -8.01 -28.06
N SER A 24 0.23 -7.48 -28.75
CA SER A 24 1.58 -7.33 -28.21
C SER A 24 1.60 -6.36 -27.03
N VAL A 25 2.14 -6.79 -25.89
CA VAL A 25 2.24 -5.98 -24.66
C VAL A 25 3.70 -5.83 -24.27
N ASP A 26 4.11 -4.59 -23.98
CA ASP A 26 5.43 -4.29 -23.44
C ASP A 26 5.36 -4.04 -21.94
N ILE A 27 6.14 -4.80 -21.17
CA ILE A 27 6.17 -4.73 -19.72
C ILE A 27 7.35 -3.84 -19.30
N LYS A 28 7.05 -2.71 -18.65
CA LYS A 28 8.06 -1.84 -18.04
C LYS A 28 8.06 -2.03 -16.53
N ILE A 29 9.21 -2.44 -15.98
CA ILE A 29 9.40 -2.58 -14.54
C ILE A 29 9.81 -1.20 -14.00
N GLN A 30 9.10 -0.75 -12.97
CA GLN A 30 9.50 0.40 -12.16
C GLN A 30 9.86 -0.11 -10.77
N GLU A 31 11.08 0.19 -10.34
CA GLU A 31 11.52 -0.13 -8.98
C GLU A 31 10.96 0.90 -8.01
N VAL A 32 10.54 0.41 -6.84
CA VAL A 32 10.06 1.25 -5.74
C VAL A 32 11.20 1.37 -4.73
N ASP A 33 11.81 2.54 -4.65
CA ASP A 33 12.98 2.78 -3.78
C ASP A 33 12.64 2.61 -2.28
N LYS A 34 11.45 3.07 -1.88
CA LYS A 34 11.02 3.13 -0.47
C LYS A 34 9.61 2.56 -0.30
N PRO A 35 9.47 1.24 -0.14
CA PRO A 35 8.15 0.59 -0.06
C PRO A 35 7.33 1.03 1.17
N GLU A 36 8.01 1.38 2.25
CA GLU A 36 7.38 1.81 3.52
C GLU A 36 6.74 3.20 3.47
N LEU A 37 7.02 3.99 2.42
CA LEU A 37 6.34 5.27 2.16
C LEU A 37 5.10 5.11 1.29
N GLU A 38 4.91 3.94 0.66
CA GLU A 38 3.76 3.68 -0.21
C GLU A 38 2.61 3.07 0.59
N ALA A 39 1.46 3.74 0.63
CA ALA A 39 0.38 3.37 1.54
C ALA A 39 -0.18 1.98 1.20
N GLN A 40 -0.24 1.63 -0.08
CA GLN A 40 -0.73 0.33 -0.53
C GLN A 40 0.17 -0.82 -0.07
N LEU A 41 1.49 -0.69 -0.25
CA LEU A 41 2.45 -1.71 0.16
C LEU A 41 2.48 -1.91 1.69
N VAL A 42 2.34 -0.81 2.45
CA VAL A 42 2.22 -0.88 3.90
C VAL A 42 0.92 -1.59 4.32
N ALA A 43 -0.20 -1.31 3.66
CA ALA A 43 -1.47 -1.99 3.94
C ALA A 43 -1.38 -3.50 3.68
N GLU A 44 -0.80 -3.91 2.55
CA GLU A 44 -0.59 -5.31 2.19
C GLU A 44 0.34 -6.04 3.18
N SER A 45 1.44 -5.40 3.59
CA SER A 45 2.36 -5.94 4.59
C SER A 45 1.66 -6.18 5.94
N ILE A 46 0.81 -5.25 6.38
CA ILE A 46 0.00 -5.41 7.60
C ILE A 46 -1.01 -6.55 7.42
N ALA A 47 -1.69 -6.61 6.27
CA ALA A 47 -2.65 -7.67 5.98
C ALA A 47 -2.00 -9.06 6.02
N GLU A 48 -0.82 -9.22 5.41
CA GLU A 48 -0.07 -10.47 5.44
C GLU A 48 0.34 -10.88 6.86
N GLN A 49 0.75 -9.91 7.69
CA GLN A 49 1.08 -10.18 9.10
C GLN A 49 -0.16 -10.60 9.92
N LEU A 50 -1.31 -9.99 9.67
CA LEU A 50 -2.57 -10.36 10.32
C LEU A 50 -3.02 -11.76 9.91
N GLN A 51 -2.82 -12.14 8.64
CA GLN A 51 -3.08 -13.49 8.16
C GLN A 51 -2.20 -14.54 8.86
N LYS A 52 -0.94 -14.20 9.15
CA LYS A 52 -0.01 -15.00 9.97
C LYS A 52 -0.30 -14.98 11.47
N ARG A 53 -1.47 -14.46 11.88
CA ARG A 53 -1.93 -14.36 13.28
C ARG A 53 -1.02 -13.49 14.18
N ALA A 54 -0.34 -12.51 13.61
CA ALA A 54 0.40 -11.53 14.41
C ALA A 54 -0.55 -10.66 15.25
N ALA A 55 -0.04 -10.15 16.38
CA ALA A 55 -0.81 -9.24 17.23
C ALA A 55 -1.05 -7.90 16.51
N TYR A 56 -2.32 -7.59 16.20
CA TYR A 56 -2.70 -6.40 15.44
C TYR A 56 -2.15 -5.08 16.01
N ARG A 57 -2.18 -4.88 17.34
CA ARG A 57 -1.63 -3.67 17.98
C ARG A 57 -0.13 -3.51 17.74
N ARG A 58 0.62 -4.62 17.82
CA ARG A 58 2.07 -4.62 17.61
C ARG A 58 2.41 -4.32 16.16
N THR A 59 1.69 -4.96 15.23
CA THR A 59 1.87 -4.73 13.79
C THR A 59 1.59 -3.27 13.43
N ILE A 60 0.47 -2.70 13.90
CA ILE A 60 0.15 -1.28 13.67
C ILE A 60 1.26 -0.37 14.18
N LYS A 61 1.70 -0.56 15.44
CA LYS A 61 2.74 0.29 16.04
C LYS A 61 4.06 0.20 15.27
N LYS A 62 4.46 -1.02 14.90
CA LYS A 62 5.69 -1.26 14.12
C LYS A 62 5.63 -0.58 12.75
N SER A 63 4.52 -0.70 12.03
CA SER A 63 4.35 -0.06 10.72
C SER A 63 4.36 1.46 10.82
N VAL A 64 3.71 2.03 11.83
CA VAL A 64 3.75 3.49 12.07
C VAL A 64 5.18 3.97 12.35
N GLU A 65 5.93 3.27 13.22
CA GLU A 65 7.32 3.62 13.53
C GLU A 65 8.23 3.54 12.29
N SER A 66 8.07 2.49 11.48
CA SER A 66 8.81 2.29 10.23
C SER A 66 8.56 3.41 9.22
N THR A 67 7.28 3.72 8.94
CA THR A 67 6.90 4.75 7.97
C THR A 67 7.31 6.16 8.44
N MET A 68 7.12 6.47 9.73
CA MET A 68 7.55 7.76 10.31
C MET A 68 9.08 7.90 10.29
N GLY A 69 9.82 6.83 10.57
CA GLY A 69 11.30 6.81 10.53
C GLY A 69 11.88 7.10 9.15
N LEU A 70 11.13 6.84 8.08
CA LEU A 70 11.53 7.10 6.69
C LEU A 70 11.12 8.48 6.16
N GLY A 71 10.61 9.36 7.05
CA GLY A 71 10.36 10.77 6.75
C GLY A 71 8.93 11.11 6.37
N ALA A 72 7.96 10.23 6.65
CA ALA A 72 6.55 10.61 6.56
C ALA A 72 6.22 11.70 7.60
N LYS A 73 5.39 12.67 7.21
CA LYS A 73 4.94 13.76 8.11
C LYS A 73 3.74 13.36 8.97
N GLY A 74 3.01 12.34 8.54
CA GLY A 74 1.93 11.75 9.31
C GLY A 74 1.49 10.42 8.73
N VAL A 75 1.04 9.52 9.60
CA VAL A 75 0.55 8.18 9.24
C VAL A 75 -0.68 7.87 10.07
N LYS A 76 -1.75 7.43 9.39
CA LYS A 76 -2.97 6.91 10.03
C LYS A 76 -3.19 5.51 9.51
N ILE A 77 -3.36 4.58 10.44
CA ILE A 77 -3.67 3.19 10.13
C ILE A 77 -4.94 2.83 10.88
N GLN A 78 -5.90 2.25 10.17
CA GLN A 78 -7.13 1.72 10.75
C GLN A 78 -7.32 0.29 10.30
N VAL A 79 -7.63 -0.58 11.25
CA VAL A 79 -7.90 -1.99 11.04
C VAL A 79 -9.30 -2.28 11.57
N SER A 80 -10.17 -2.81 10.72
CA SER A 80 -11.57 -3.07 11.05
C SER A 80 -11.92 -4.54 10.79
N GLY A 81 -12.54 -5.19 11.77
CA GLY A 81 -13.02 -6.57 11.63
C GLY A 81 -13.02 -7.32 12.96
N ARG A 82 -13.02 -8.66 12.90
CA ARG A 82 -12.96 -9.55 14.07
C ARG A 82 -11.52 -9.66 14.59
N LEU A 83 -11.03 -8.57 15.18
CA LEU A 83 -9.64 -8.46 15.62
C LEU A 83 -9.29 -9.51 16.67
N GLY A 84 -8.29 -10.34 16.37
CA GLY A 84 -7.83 -11.42 17.26
C GLY A 84 -8.83 -12.58 17.41
N GLY A 85 -9.82 -12.69 16.51
CA GLY A 85 -10.83 -13.75 16.57
C GLY A 85 -11.98 -13.46 17.55
N ALA A 86 -12.11 -12.21 18.02
CA ALA A 86 -13.24 -11.80 18.84
C ALA A 86 -14.58 -12.02 18.09
N GLU A 87 -15.63 -12.32 18.83
CA GLU A 87 -16.97 -12.54 18.28
C GLU A 87 -17.54 -11.26 17.64
N ILE A 88 -17.35 -10.11 18.30
CA ILE A 88 -17.82 -8.80 17.84
C ILE A 88 -16.69 -8.08 17.10
N ALA A 89 -17.01 -7.58 15.90
CA ALA A 89 -16.08 -6.80 15.11
C ALA A 89 -15.80 -5.43 15.76
N ARG A 90 -14.54 -4.98 15.68
CA ARG A 90 -14.09 -3.69 16.21
C ARG A 90 -13.21 -3.00 15.20
N THR A 91 -13.11 -1.68 15.34
CA THR A 91 -12.16 -0.86 14.59
C THR A 91 -11.13 -0.32 15.56
N GLU A 92 -9.87 -0.63 15.30
CA GLU A 92 -8.72 -0.16 16.06
C GLU A 92 -7.76 0.54 15.10
N GLY A 93 -7.03 1.52 15.60
CA GLY A 93 -6.12 2.27 14.76
C GLY A 93 -5.16 3.13 15.54
N ALA A 94 -4.13 3.59 14.85
CA ALA A 94 -3.17 4.55 15.38
C ALA A 94 -3.02 5.69 14.38
N THR A 95 -2.94 6.91 14.90
CA THR A 95 -2.62 8.11 14.11
C THR A 95 -1.44 8.80 14.78
N VAL A 96 -0.40 9.07 13.99
CA VAL A 96 0.81 9.77 14.44
C VAL A 96 1.16 10.84 13.42
N GLY A 97 1.60 12.01 13.89
CA GLY A 97 1.89 13.17 13.04
C GLY A 97 0.62 13.92 12.59
N SER A 98 0.75 14.71 11.53
CA SER A 98 -0.34 15.53 11.00
C SER A 98 -0.88 14.96 9.69
N ILE A 99 -2.20 14.86 9.55
CA ILE A 99 -2.87 14.32 8.36
C ILE A 99 -4.08 15.21 8.02
N PRO A 100 -3.86 16.28 7.24
CA PRO A 100 -4.92 17.20 6.90
C PRO A 100 -5.78 16.67 5.73
N LEU A 101 -6.77 15.82 6.02
CA LEU A 101 -7.66 15.21 5.02
C LEU A 101 -8.50 16.22 4.22
N HIS A 102 -8.73 17.42 4.77
CA HIS A 102 -9.49 18.48 4.10
C HIS A 102 -8.62 19.35 3.18
N THR A 103 -7.30 19.27 3.27
CA THR A 103 -6.39 20.11 2.47
C THR A 103 -6.07 19.43 1.15
N LEU A 104 -6.68 19.89 0.05
CA LEU A 104 -6.47 19.32 -1.29
C LEU A 104 -5.00 19.38 -1.76
N ARG A 105 -4.22 20.35 -1.27
CA ARG A 105 -2.78 20.47 -1.57
C ARG A 105 -1.91 19.44 -0.84
N ALA A 106 -2.46 18.74 0.16
CA ALA A 106 -1.71 17.74 0.90
C ALA A 106 -1.51 16.48 0.03
N ASN A 107 -0.26 16.08 -0.16
CA ASN A 107 0.09 14.81 -0.77
C ASN A 107 -0.15 13.68 0.25
N ILE A 108 -1.35 13.11 0.17
CA ILE A 108 -1.80 12.01 1.03
C ILE A 108 -2.00 10.80 0.13
N ASP A 109 -1.22 9.78 0.41
CA ASP A 109 -1.32 8.48 -0.22
C ASP A 109 -2.25 7.59 0.60
N TYR A 110 -3.13 6.83 -0.07
CA TYR A 110 -4.11 5.96 0.55
C TYR A 110 -3.96 4.54 0.04
N GLY A 111 -3.85 3.59 0.97
CA GLY A 111 -3.75 2.17 0.68
C GLY A 111 -4.87 1.40 1.37
N PHE A 112 -5.38 0.39 0.68
CA PHE A 112 -6.36 -0.53 1.20
C PHE A 112 -5.97 -1.97 0.90
N ALA A 113 -6.01 -2.82 1.93
CA ALA A 113 -5.80 -4.24 1.79
C ALA A 113 -6.75 -5.01 2.70
N GLU A 114 -7.16 -6.19 2.23
CA GLU A 114 -7.99 -7.12 3.00
C GLU A 114 -7.15 -8.32 3.41
N SER A 115 -7.24 -8.70 4.69
CA SER A 115 -6.64 -9.91 5.22
C SER A 115 -7.71 -10.98 5.40
N MET A 116 -7.60 -12.07 4.64
CA MET A 116 -8.45 -13.24 4.80
C MET A 116 -7.93 -14.10 5.96
N THR A 117 -8.62 -14.05 7.11
CA THR A 117 -8.29 -14.86 8.29
C THR A 117 -9.30 -15.99 8.48
N THR A 118 -8.99 -16.95 9.36
CA THR A 118 -9.88 -18.07 9.66
C THR A 118 -11.23 -17.64 10.26
N TYR A 119 -11.30 -16.46 10.87
CA TYR A 119 -12.50 -15.95 11.56
C TYR A 119 -13.30 -14.97 10.70
N GLY A 120 -12.85 -14.69 9.48
CA GLY A 120 -13.45 -13.74 8.55
C GLY A 120 -12.42 -12.78 7.93
N THR A 121 -12.92 -11.74 7.28
CA THR A 121 -12.11 -10.71 6.64
C THR A 121 -11.79 -9.58 7.61
N ILE A 122 -10.57 -9.07 7.53
CA ILE A 122 -10.12 -7.87 8.25
C ILE A 122 -9.70 -6.84 7.22
N GLY A 123 -10.31 -5.65 7.26
CA GLY A 123 -9.94 -4.53 6.40
C GLY A 123 -8.84 -3.69 7.02
N VAL A 124 -7.82 -3.36 6.25
CA VAL A 124 -6.69 -2.49 6.63
C VAL A 124 -6.70 -1.26 5.73
N LYS A 125 -6.81 -0.09 6.35
CA LYS A 125 -6.77 1.22 5.68
C LYS A 125 -5.57 2.00 6.18
N VAL A 126 -4.76 2.52 5.26
CA VAL A 126 -3.55 3.28 5.57
C VAL A 126 -3.59 4.62 4.84
N TRP A 127 -3.28 5.69 5.55
CA TRP A 127 -3.04 7.02 4.99
C TRP A 127 -1.64 7.47 5.36
N ILE A 128 -0.86 7.89 4.37
CA ILE A 128 0.50 8.41 4.55
C ILE A 128 0.57 9.82 4.00
N TYR A 129 0.89 10.78 4.84
CA TYR A 129 1.12 12.17 4.45
C TYR A 129 2.60 12.40 4.15
N LYS A 130 2.91 12.63 2.87
CA LYS A 130 4.27 12.87 2.36
C LYS A 130 4.66 14.36 2.39
N GLY A 131 3.69 15.27 2.52
CA GLY A 131 3.90 16.72 2.56
C GLY A 131 2.97 17.49 1.64
N LEU A 132 3.14 18.81 1.55
CA LEU A 132 2.40 19.60 0.57
C LEU A 132 3.01 19.39 -0.81
N VAL A 133 2.16 19.39 -1.83
CA VAL A 133 2.61 19.40 -3.22
C VAL A 133 3.04 20.81 -3.60
N ASP A 134 4.18 20.93 -4.29
CA ASP A 134 4.65 22.20 -4.84
C ASP A 134 3.96 22.46 -6.19
N LEU A 135 3.34 23.63 -6.34
CA LEU A 135 2.53 23.99 -7.51
C LEU A 135 3.38 24.23 -8.77
N ASP A 136 4.66 24.58 -8.61
CA ASP A 136 5.55 24.94 -9.72
C ASP A 136 6.09 23.74 -10.49
N LYS A 137 6.05 22.55 -9.86
CA LYS A 137 6.42 21.28 -10.50
C LYS A 137 5.14 20.59 -10.90
N GLY A 138 4.75 20.74 -12.16
CA GLY A 138 3.57 20.07 -12.74
C GLY A 138 3.44 18.64 -12.22
N VAL A 139 2.38 18.41 -11.46
CA VAL A 139 2.21 17.17 -10.71
C VAL A 139 1.68 16.14 -11.70
N ASN A 140 2.46 15.10 -11.98
CA ASN A 140 2.01 13.96 -12.77
C ASN A 140 1.00 13.14 -11.94
N TYR A 141 -0.28 13.52 -12.01
CA TYR A 141 -1.38 12.77 -11.40
C TYR A 141 -1.75 11.49 -12.19
N ALA A 142 -1.05 11.18 -13.29
CA ALA A 142 -1.30 10.00 -14.08
C ALA A 142 -0.17 8.99 -13.88
N VAL A 143 -0.55 7.76 -13.50
CA VAL A 143 0.32 6.60 -13.70
C VAL A 143 0.53 6.37 -15.20
N ASP A 144 -0.40 6.76 -16.09
CA ASP A 144 -0.24 6.62 -17.55
C ASP A 144 -1.08 7.62 -18.34
N ALA A 145 -0.52 8.81 -18.61
CA ALA A 145 -0.94 9.61 -19.75
C ALA A 145 0.30 10.32 -20.32
N LYS A 146 1.15 9.54 -20.99
CA LYS A 146 2.09 10.13 -21.95
C LYS A 146 1.26 10.91 -22.97
N LYS A 147 1.54 12.21 -23.08
CA LYS A 147 1.19 13.04 -24.23
C LYS A 147 1.37 12.25 -25.52
N SER A 148 0.32 12.18 -26.34
CA SER A 148 0.44 11.94 -27.78
C SER A 148 1.34 12.99 -28.43
#